data_AF-A0A4Q2UT55-F1
#
_entry.id   AF-A0A4Q2UT55-F1
#
_cell.length_a   1.000
_cell.length_b   1.000
_cell.length_c   1.000
_cell.angle_alpha   90.00
_cell.angle_beta   90.00
_cell.angle_gamma   90.00
#
_symmetry.space_group_name_H-M   'P 1'
#
loop_
_entity.id
_entity.type
_entity.pdbx_description
1 polymer ?
#
loop_
_entity_poly.entity_id
_entity_poly.type
_entity_poly.pdbx_seq_one_letter_code
_entity_poly.pdbx_strand_id
1 'polypeptide(L)'
;MQSRQAYTIPSLAEDLMMLNNDIGAGNGTSVCSIDERKSREAVIEHGGRKYSEVSRALSVLPKSLSVLDNIIKRFSVSSETTLRSQYSRDLQMSLMALIQDRSTTPRKPKQIAHARDIRDESSLARQELHDWEVKIRDSLTVQVAGFLWLNAGGLWPCLSRVALLEQLRDTNSKKLGSEMKAGLIHYGILITKLQRLLRMHDATLYGDERRLRENQELQAHSNWRHIDHPEWLLLEIDNNLLIRPQQVDVARAIISPASGSNSVLQMNMGQ
;
A
#
# COMPACT_ATOMS: atom_id res chain seq x y z
N MET A 1 -34.59 15.15 45.02
CA MET A 1 -34.39 16.06 43.87
C MET A 1 -33.57 15.32 42.83
N GLN A 2 -34.20 14.79 41.78
CA GLN A 2 -33.51 14.15 40.67
C GLN A 2 -32.83 15.24 39.83
N SER A 3 -31.51 15.16 39.64
CA SER A 3 -30.80 16.10 38.78
C SER A 3 -31.31 15.94 37.36
N ARG A 4 -31.92 16.98 36.81
CA ARG A 4 -32.20 17.06 35.37
C ARG A 4 -30.85 17.10 34.65
N GLN A 5 -30.39 15.96 34.15
CA GLN A 5 -29.33 15.96 33.14
C GLN A 5 -29.87 16.72 31.93
N ALA A 6 -29.22 17.82 31.58
CA ALA A 6 -29.53 18.56 30.37
C ALA A 6 -29.31 17.64 29.16
N TYR A 7 -30.30 17.56 28.28
CA TYR A 7 -30.16 16.80 27.04
C TYR A 7 -29.04 17.44 26.20
N THR A 8 -27.98 16.68 25.93
CA THR A 8 -26.84 17.13 25.13
C THR A 8 -27.02 16.61 23.70
N ILE A 9 -26.67 17.42 22.70
CA ILE A 9 -26.82 17.03 21.30
C ILE A 9 -25.87 15.86 21.01
N PRO A 10 -26.35 14.73 20.46
CA PRO A 10 -25.49 13.59 20.17
C PRO A 10 -24.37 13.98 19.20
N SER A 11 -23.15 13.53 19.47
CA SER A 11 -22.04 13.64 18.52
C SER A 11 -21.64 12.26 17.98
N LEU A 12 -21.12 12.23 16.74
CA LEU A 12 -20.69 10.98 16.12
C LEU A 12 -19.60 10.31 16.97
N ALA A 13 -18.60 11.06 17.41
CA ALA A 13 -17.46 10.53 18.17
C ALA A 13 -17.81 10.11 19.60
N GLU A 14 -18.69 10.83 20.29
CA GLU A 14 -18.85 10.69 21.75
C GLU A 14 -20.02 9.79 22.13
N ASP A 15 -21.16 9.93 21.45
CA ASP A 15 -22.40 9.27 21.88
C ASP A 15 -22.87 8.19 20.92
N LEU A 16 -22.70 8.39 19.61
CA LEU A 16 -23.23 7.45 18.62
C LEU A 16 -22.34 6.24 18.34
N MET A 17 -21.02 6.41 18.37
CA MET A 17 -20.07 5.37 17.95
C MET A 17 -19.47 4.57 19.12
N MET A 18 -19.90 4.85 20.35
CA MET A 18 -19.53 4.12 21.58
C MET A 18 -20.44 2.92 21.88
N LEU A 19 -21.40 2.65 21.01
CA LEU A 19 -22.32 1.55 21.13
C LEU A 19 -21.65 0.23 20.72
N ASN A 20 -21.40 -0.64 21.70
CA ASN A 20 -20.81 -1.97 21.46
C ASN A 20 -21.79 -2.86 20.70
N ASN A 21 -21.40 -3.37 19.53
CA ASN A 21 -21.95 -4.61 18.95
C ASN A 21 -21.03 -5.21 17.88
N ASP A 22 -21.09 -6.55 17.79
CA ASP A 22 -20.23 -7.47 17.02
C ASP A 22 -20.25 -7.24 15.50
N ILE A 23 -19.08 -6.94 14.94
CA ILE A 23 -18.80 -6.95 13.50
C ILE A 23 -17.78 -8.07 13.24
N GLY A 24 -18.27 -9.30 13.18
CA GLY A 24 -17.44 -10.51 13.11
C GLY A 24 -16.38 -10.51 11.99
N ALA A 25 -15.12 -10.70 12.38
CA ALA A 25 -13.97 -10.90 11.51
C ALA A 25 -13.57 -12.39 11.46
N GLY A 26 -13.44 -12.94 10.26
CA GLY A 26 -13.07 -14.33 10.00
C GLY A 26 -11.56 -14.60 10.10
N ASN A 27 -11.24 -15.69 10.78
CA ASN A 27 -9.98 -16.36 11.07
C ASN A 27 -8.76 -16.10 10.17
N GLY A 28 -7.66 -15.67 10.82
CA GLY A 28 -6.30 -15.77 10.31
C GLY A 28 -5.67 -17.14 10.59
N THR A 29 -4.80 -17.60 9.67
CA THR A 29 -4.01 -18.83 9.89
C THR A 29 -2.55 -18.64 9.48
N SER A 30 -1.70 -18.96 10.46
CA SER A 30 -0.32 -19.50 10.44
C SER A 30 0.80 -18.88 9.60
N VAL A 31 1.77 -18.37 10.34
CA VAL A 31 3.18 -18.13 9.98
C VAL A 31 3.91 -19.47 9.78
N CYS A 32 4.92 -19.48 8.89
CA CYS A 32 5.98 -20.48 8.86
C CYS A 32 7.33 -19.76 8.73
N SER A 33 8.24 -20.02 9.69
CA SER A 33 9.59 -19.48 9.78
C SER A 33 10.55 -20.23 8.86
N ILE A 34 11.50 -19.52 8.22
CA ILE A 34 12.71 -20.14 7.68
C ILE A 34 13.94 -19.34 8.10
N ASP A 35 14.86 -20.11 8.69
CA ASP A 35 16.15 -19.78 9.31
C ASP A 35 17.14 -19.10 8.35
N GLU A 36 17.68 -17.97 8.78
CA GLU A 36 18.90 -17.37 8.23
C GLU A 36 20.12 -18.04 8.87
N ARG A 37 20.82 -18.92 8.14
CA ARG A 37 22.25 -19.25 8.39
C ARG A 37 22.78 -20.23 7.33
N LYS A 38 23.35 -19.71 6.24
CA LYS A 38 24.50 -20.28 5.50
C LYS A 38 24.77 -19.51 4.20
N SER A 39 25.39 -18.34 4.30
CA SER A 39 25.95 -17.66 3.12
C SER A 39 27.14 -16.79 3.51
N ARG A 40 28.25 -17.39 4.00
CA ARG A 40 29.51 -16.65 4.19
C ARG A 40 30.77 -17.30 3.63
N GLU A 41 30.67 -18.42 2.90
CA GLU A 41 31.85 -19.08 2.32
C GLU A 41 31.60 -19.46 0.86
N ALA A 42 31.62 -18.48 -0.06
CA ALA A 42 31.64 -18.73 -1.51
C ALA A 42 32.21 -17.57 -2.35
N VAL A 43 33.02 -16.68 -1.76
CA VAL A 43 33.34 -15.38 -2.41
C VAL A 43 34.56 -15.42 -3.34
N ILE A 44 35.39 -16.46 -3.37
CA ILE A 44 36.71 -16.33 -4.03
C ILE A 44 36.80 -16.98 -5.43
N GLU A 45 35.88 -17.86 -5.85
CA GLU A 45 36.01 -18.55 -7.17
C GLU A 45 35.10 -18.03 -8.31
N HIS A 46 34.20 -17.07 -8.07
CA HIS A 46 33.12 -16.74 -9.01
C HIS A 46 33.38 -15.58 -9.99
N GLY A 47 34.59 -15.02 -10.04
CA GLY A 47 34.90 -13.83 -10.88
C GLY A 47 34.86 -14.08 -12.39
N GLY A 48 35.35 -15.25 -12.85
CA GLY A 48 35.46 -15.56 -14.29
C GLY A 48 34.15 -16.07 -14.93
N ARG A 49 33.30 -16.76 -14.15
CA ARG A 49 32.09 -17.42 -14.65
C ARG A 49 30.96 -16.42 -14.96
N LYS A 50 30.85 -15.35 -14.16
CA LYS A 50 29.81 -14.32 -14.29
C LYS A 50 29.90 -13.50 -15.59
N TYR A 51 31.11 -13.25 -16.11
CA TYR A 51 31.28 -12.46 -17.34
C TYR A 51 30.78 -13.17 -18.60
N SER A 52 30.91 -14.50 -18.64
CA SER A 52 30.42 -15.34 -19.75
C SER A 52 28.89 -15.41 -19.77
N GLU A 53 28.27 -15.57 -18.60
CA GLU A 53 26.81 -15.60 -18.44
C GLU A 53 26.17 -14.26 -18.80
N VAL A 54 26.79 -13.13 -18.42
CA VAL A 54 26.29 -11.79 -18.75
C VAL A 54 26.44 -11.48 -20.25
N SER A 55 27.52 -11.90 -20.89
CA SER A 55 27.68 -11.74 -22.34
C SER A 55 26.62 -12.52 -23.13
N ARG A 56 26.21 -13.68 -22.60
CA ARG A 56 25.12 -14.49 -23.15
C ARG A 56 23.75 -13.85 -22.87
N ALA A 57 23.53 -13.30 -21.68
CA ALA A 57 22.29 -12.59 -21.34
C ALA A 57 22.11 -11.29 -22.15
N LEU A 58 23.19 -10.56 -22.43
CA LEU A 58 23.19 -9.35 -23.26
C LEU A 58 22.74 -9.61 -24.72
N SER A 59 22.89 -10.83 -25.24
CA SER A 59 22.37 -11.20 -26.57
C SER A 59 20.84 -11.42 -26.60
N VAL A 60 20.22 -11.64 -25.43
CA VAL A 60 18.77 -11.88 -25.28
C VAL A 60 18.04 -10.61 -24.83
N LEU A 61 18.75 -9.67 -24.21
CA LEU A 61 18.21 -8.43 -23.65
C LEU A 61 18.15 -7.26 -24.67
N PRO A 62 17.37 -6.20 -24.40
CA PRO A 62 17.19 -5.08 -25.33
C PRO A 62 18.48 -4.36 -25.71
N LYS A 63 18.58 -3.92 -26.97
CA LYS A 63 19.74 -3.23 -27.58
C LYS A 63 20.25 -2.02 -26.78
N SER A 64 19.41 -1.41 -25.95
CA SER A 64 19.83 -0.30 -25.08
C SER A 64 20.86 -0.70 -24.02
N LEU A 65 20.85 -1.97 -23.57
CA LEU A 65 21.79 -2.45 -22.56
C LEU A 65 23.17 -2.76 -23.13
N SER A 66 23.27 -3.19 -24.39
CA SER A 66 24.56 -3.34 -25.06
C SER A 66 25.18 -1.99 -25.41
N VAL A 67 24.37 -0.98 -25.73
CA VAL A 67 24.84 0.41 -25.87
C VAL A 67 25.39 0.92 -24.53
N LEU A 68 24.67 0.68 -23.43
CA LEU A 68 25.11 1.08 -22.09
C LEU A 68 26.42 0.38 -21.66
N ASP A 69 26.56 -0.92 -21.92
CA ASP A 69 27.80 -1.67 -21.68
C ASP A 69 28.98 -1.06 -22.46
N ASN A 70 28.78 -0.71 -23.72
CA ASN A 70 29.81 -0.07 -24.54
C ASN A 70 30.19 1.33 -24.02
N ILE A 71 29.23 2.11 -23.53
CA ILE A 71 29.49 3.42 -22.93
C ILE A 71 30.33 3.26 -21.65
N ILE A 72 29.98 2.30 -20.78
CA ILE A 72 30.71 2.03 -19.54
C ILE A 72 32.12 1.53 -19.84
N LYS A 73 32.30 0.66 -20.83
CA LYS A 73 33.62 0.20 -21.30
C LYS A 73 34.49 1.35 -21.81
N ARG A 74 33.93 2.24 -22.64
CA ARG A 74 34.64 3.43 -23.12
C ARG A 74 35.04 4.34 -21.98
N PHE A 75 34.13 4.57 -21.03
CA PHE A 75 34.39 5.37 -19.83
C PHE A 75 35.49 4.76 -18.95
N SER A 76 35.51 3.42 -18.82
CA SER A 76 36.56 2.71 -18.07
C SER A 76 37.94 2.85 -18.71
N VAL A 77 38.02 2.89 -20.04
CA VAL A 77 39.30 3.06 -20.77
C VAL A 77 39.79 4.50 -20.70
N SER A 78 38.89 5.48 -20.67
CA SER A 78 39.23 6.91 -20.58
C SER A 78 39.45 7.41 -19.13
N SER A 79 39.44 6.52 -18.14
CA SER A 79 39.50 6.90 -16.73
C SER A 79 40.94 7.01 -16.24
N GLU A 80 41.43 8.25 -16.11
CA GLU A 80 42.81 8.54 -15.66
C GLU A 80 42.94 8.69 -14.14
N THR A 81 41.84 8.93 -13.43
CA THR A 81 41.84 9.15 -11.98
C THR A 81 41.32 7.93 -11.22
N THR A 82 41.87 7.68 -10.03
CA THR A 82 41.47 6.57 -9.16
C THR A 82 39.97 6.59 -8.84
N LEU A 83 39.41 7.77 -8.60
CA LEU A 83 37.97 7.96 -8.38
C LEU A 83 37.12 7.57 -9.60
N ARG A 84 37.54 7.93 -10.82
CA ARG A 84 36.83 7.57 -12.05
C ARG A 84 36.91 6.08 -12.34
N SER A 85 38.06 5.46 -12.07
CA SER A 85 38.24 4.00 -12.19
C SER A 85 37.38 3.22 -11.19
N GLN A 86 37.22 3.75 -9.96
CA GLN A 86 36.32 3.16 -8.97
C GLN A 86 34.85 3.32 -9.41
N TYR A 87 34.47 4.51 -9.85
CA TYR A 87 33.12 4.77 -10.34
C TYR A 87 32.77 3.93 -11.59
N SER A 88 33.71 3.72 -12.52
CA SER A 88 33.49 2.87 -13.69
C SER A 88 33.26 1.41 -13.31
N ARG A 89 33.98 0.92 -12.29
CA ARG A 89 33.78 -0.41 -11.71
C ARG A 89 32.41 -0.54 -11.05
N ASP A 90 31.98 0.47 -10.29
CA ASP A 90 30.67 0.50 -9.65
C ASP A 90 29.52 0.53 -10.66
N LEU A 91 29.68 1.29 -11.76
CA LEU A 91 28.73 1.29 -12.88
C LEU A 91 28.63 -0.08 -13.54
N GLN A 92 29.76 -0.77 -13.73
CA GLN A 92 29.77 -2.11 -14.31
C GLN A 92 29.12 -3.14 -13.38
N MET A 93 29.36 -3.05 -12.08
CA MET A 93 28.66 -3.88 -11.08
C MET A 93 27.15 -3.62 -11.09
N SER A 94 26.73 -2.36 -11.19
CA SER A 94 25.32 -1.97 -11.28
C SER A 94 24.66 -2.49 -12.56
N LEU A 95 25.36 -2.44 -13.70
CA LEU A 95 24.89 -3.01 -14.96
C LEU A 95 24.72 -4.53 -14.85
N MET A 96 25.69 -5.23 -14.25
CA MET A 96 25.59 -6.67 -14.02
C MET A 96 24.42 -7.03 -13.11
N ALA A 97 24.20 -6.28 -12.03
CA ALA A 97 23.04 -6.46 -11.15
C ALA A 97 21.71 -6.27 -11.90
N LEU A 98 21.61 -5.24 -12.76
CA LEU A 98 20.43 -4.99 -13.59
C LEU A 98 20.13 -6.13 -14.59
N ILE A 99 21.17 -6.68 -15.22
CA ILE A 99 21.04 -7.81 -16.15
C ILE A 99 20.59 -9.06 -15.39
N GLN A 100 21.17 -9.29 -14.21
CA GLN A 100 20.80 -10.42 -13.36
C GLN A 100 19.33 -10.32 -12.94
N ASP A 101 18.90 -9.19 -12.41
CA ASP A 101 17.51 -8.94 -11.98
C ASP A 101 16.52 -9.27 -13.11
N ARG A 102 16.74 -8.70 -14.30
CA ARG A 102 15.92 -8.95 -15.49
C ARG A 102 15.93 -10.38 -15.98
N SER A 103 17.03 -11.11 -15.76
CA SER A 103 17.18 -12.51 -16.17
C SER A 103 16.55 -13.47 -15.16
N THR A 104 16.59 -13.12 -13.87
CA THR A 104 16.06 -13.95 -12.77
C THR A 104 14.59 -13.72 -12.47
N THR A 105 14.01 -12.57 -12.81
CA THR A 105 12.57 -12.36 -12.67
C THR A 105 11.85 -13.19 -13.74
N PRO A 106 11.14 -14.28 -13.39
CA PRO A 106 10.31 -14.95 -14.37
C PRO A 106 9.22 -13.95 -14.75
N ARG A 107 9.22 -13.53 -16.01
CA ARG A 107 8.07 -12.86 -16.63
C ARG A 107 6.96 -13.91 -16.72
N LYS A 108 6.36 -14.25 -15.58
CA LYS A 108 5.14 -15.08 -15.55
C LYS A 108 4.17 -14.46 -16.57
N PRO A 109 3.49 -15.24 -17.42
CA PRO A 109 2.45 -14.69 -18.25
C PRO A 109 1.42 -14.06 -17.31
N LYS A 110 1.49 -12.73 -17.18
CA LYS A 110 0.64 -11.95 -16.30
C LYS A 110 -0.75 -12.02 -16.90
N GLN A 111 -1.69 -12.54 -16.13
CA GLN A 111 -3.10 -12.49 -16.47
C GLN A 111 -3.49 -11.02 -16.45
N ILE A 112 -3.46 -10.37 -17.61
CA ILE A 112 -3.96 -9.01 -17.76
C ILE A 112 -5.45 -9.15 -17.53
N ALA A 113 -5.95 -8.68 -16.38
CA ALA A 113 -7.39 -8.61 -16.17
C ALA A 113 -7.99 -7.84 -17.34
N HIS A 114 -8.95 -8.45 -18.06
CA HIS A 114 -9.52 -7.81 -19.22
C HIS A 114 -10.33 -6.59 -18.76
N ALA A 115 -10.44 -5.56 -19.60
CA ALA A 115 -11.17 -4.34 -19.27
C ALA A 115 -12.64 -4.59 -18.84
N ARG A 116 -13.24 -5.70 -19.33
CA ARG A 116 -14.56 -6.16 -18.93
C ARG A 116 -14.56 -6.68 -17.48
N ASP A 117 -13.59 -7.52 -17.12
CA ASP A 117 -13.44 -8.06 -15.77
C ASP A 117 -13.26 -6.93 -14.74
N ILE A 118 -12.44 -5.92 -15.05
CA ILE A 118 -12.23 -4.76 -14.16
C ILE A 118 -13.51 -3.94 -13.96
N ARG A 119 -14.34 -3.81 -15.01
CA ARG A 119 -15.62 -3.10 -14.93
C ARG A 119 -16.60 -3.84 -14.03
N ASP A 120 -16.66 -5.16 -14.14
CA ASP A 120 -17.55 -6.01 -13.35
C ASP A 120 -17.07 -6.05 -11.88
N GLU A 121 -15.76 -6.14 -11.64
CA GLU A 121 -15.19 -5.99 -10.29
C GLU A 121 -15.46 -4.60 -9.69
N SER A 122 -15.41 -3.54 -10.51
CA SER A 122 -15.71 -2.17 -10.07
C SER A 122 -17.17 -2.01 -9.67
N SER A 123 -18.11 -2.64 -10.39
CA SER A 123 -19.53 -2.57 -10.05
C SER A 123 -19.84 -3.34 -8.77
N LEU A 124 -19.25 -4.53 -8.61
CA LEU A 124 -19.33 -5.31 -7.37
C LEU A 124 -18.75 -4.55 -6.18
N ALA A 125 -17.57 -3.93 -6.33
CA ALA A 125 -16.95 -3.15 -5.25
C ALA A 125 -17.78 -1.91 -4.87
N ARG A 126 -18.47 -1.28 -5.83
CA ARG A 126 -19.41 -0.19 -5.55
C ARG A 126 -20.61 -0.66 -4.75
N GLN A 127 -21.16 -1.83 -5.10
CA GLN A 127 -22.27 -2.43 -4.38
C GLN A 127 -21.86 -2.82 -2.95
N GLU A 128 -20.74 -3.52 -2.81
CA GLU A 128 -20.17 -3.92 -1.51
C GLU A 128 -19.97 -2.69 -0.60
N LEU A 129 -19.43 -1.60 -1.14
CA LEU A 129 -19.28 -0.35 -0.41
C LEU A 129 -20.61 0.25 0.01
N HIS A 130 -21.61 0.27 -0.89
CA HIS A 130 -22.94 0.80 -0.58
C HIS A 130 -23.65 -0.02 0.50
N ASP A 131 -23.59 -1.35 0.40
CA ASP A 131 -24.16 -2.27 1.39
C ASP A 131 -23.53 -2.04 2.77
N TRP A 132 -22.22 -1.74 2.80
CA TRP A 132 -21.52 -1.39 4.04
C TRP A 132 -21.90 -0.03 4.60
N GLU A 133 -22.10 0.99 3.75
CA GLU A 133 -22.64 2.29 4.18
C GLU A 133 -24.03 2.16 4.80
N VAL A 134 -24.89 1.34 4.21
CA VAL A 134 -26.23 1.05 4.74
C VAL A 134 -26.11 0.33 6.07
N LYS A 135 -25.27 -0.71 6.17
CA LYS A 135 -25.07 -1.45 7.41
C LYS A 135 -24.56 -0.57 8.55
N ILE A 136 -23.58 0.29 8.30
CA ILE A 136 -23.07 1.24 9.31
C ILE A 136 -24.20 2.19 9.74
N ARG A 137 -24.95 2.74 8.78
CA ARG A 137 -26.08 3.62 9.09
C ARG A 137 -27.14 2.93 9.92
N ASP A 138 -27.56 1.74 9.54
CA ASP A 138 -28.57 0.96 10.27
C ASP A 138 -28.08 0.62 11.68
N SER A 139 -26.81 0.27 11.84
CA SER A 139 -26.23 0.00 13.16
C SER A 139 -26.28 1.23 14.09
N LEU A 140 -26.27 2.44 13.53
CA LEU A 140 -26.33 3.70 14.27
C LEU A 140 -27.77 4.17 14.55
N THR A 141 -28.72 3.84 13.68
CA THR A 141 -30.11 4.28 13.81
C THR A 141 -30.95 3.35 14.67
N VAL A 142 -30.78 2.03 14.52
CA VAL A 142 -31.58 1.00 15.21
C VAL A 142 -31.43 1.10 16.73
N GLN A 143 -30.28 1.58 17.21
CA GLN A 143 -29.96 1.61 18.63
C GLN A 143 -30.50 2.85 19.35
N VAL A 144 -30.97 3.86 18.62
CA VAL A 144 -31.43 5.13 19.21
C VAL A 144 -32.93 5.31 19.01
N ALA A 145 -33.71 5.05 20.07
CA ALA A 145 -35.16 5.22 20.07
C ALA A 145 -35.62 6.63 19.65
N GLY A 146 -34.77 7.65 19.83
CA GLY A 146 -35.01 9.03 19.43
C GLY A 146 -34.64 9.38 17.97
N PHE A 147 -34.14 8.42 17.18
CA PHE A 147 -33.64 8.67 15.83
C PHE A 147 -34.64 9.42 14.94
N LEU A 148 -35.91 9.00 14.91
CA LEU A 148 -36.94 9.63 14.08
C LEU A 148 -37.12 11.12 14.40
N TRP A 149 -37.12 11.46 15.69
CA TRP A 149 -37.29 12.84 16.15
C TRP A 149 -36.04 13.68 15.93
N LEU A 150 -34.85 13.12 16.17
CA LEU A 150 -33.57 13.79 15.94
C LEU A 150 -33.33 14.06 14.45
N ASN A 151 -33.66 13.09 13.60
CA ASN A 151 -33.53 13.23 12.16
C ASN A 151 -34.52 14.27 11.61
N ALA A 152 -35.79 14.23 12.07
CA ALA A 152 -36.78 15.23 11.69
C ALA A 152 -36.40 16.65 12.15
N GLY A 153 -35.74 16.77 13.31
CA GLY A 153 -35.25 18.04 13.84
C GLY A 153 -33.90 18.49 13.27
N GLY A 154 -33.25 17.72 12.38
CA GLY A 154 -31.91 18.03 11.88
C GLY A 154 -30.80 18.00 12.94
N LEU A 155 -31.07 17.35 14.08
CA LEU A 155 -30.14 17.21 15.22
C LEU A 155 -29.36 15.88 15.18
N TRP A 156 -29.65 15.01 14.21
CA TRP A 156 -28.91 13.77 14.01
C TRP A 156 -27.53 14.06 13.40
N PRO A 157 -26.45 13.46 13.91
CA PRO A 157 -25.11 13.61 13.37
C PRO A 157 -25.01 13.31 11.87
N CYS A 158 -24.18 14.09 11.19
CA CYS A 158 -23.88 13.88 9.77
C CYS A 158 -23.19 12.54 9.56
N LEU A 159 -23.83 11.64 8.81
CA LEU A 159 -23.28 10.32 8.43
C LEU A 159 -22.72 10.33 7.01
N SER A 160 -22.05 11.41 6.61
CA SER A 160 -21.34 11.45 5.32
C SER A 160 -20.09 10.56 5.39
N ARG A 161 -19.59 10.10 4.22
CA ARG A 161 -18.37 9.28 4.17
C ARG A 161 -17.20 9.95 4.88
N VAL A 162 -17.05 11.26 4.67
CA VAL A 162 -16.02 12.07 5.30
C VAL A 162 -16.19 12.07 6.81
N ALA A 163 -17.40 12.36 7.32
CA ALA A 163 -17.65 12.40 8.76
C ALA A 163 -17.41 11.04 9.44
N LEU A 164 -17.77 9.93 8.77
CA LEU A 164 -17.51 8.57 9.24
C LEU A 164 -16.01 8.25 9.28
N LEU A 165 -15.28 8.54 8.19
CA LEU A 165 -13.84 8.29 8.11
C LEU A 165 -13.02 9.20 9.04
N GLU A 166 -13.47 10.42 9.30
CA GLU A 166 -12.84 11.33 10.26
C GLU A 166 -12.81 10.75 11.69
N GLN A 167 -13.70 9.80 12.01
CA GLN A 167 -13.67 9.09 13.29
C GLN A 167 -12.44 8.17 13.44
N LEU A 168 -11.77 7.81 12.35
CA LEU A 168 -10.54 7.02 12.37
C LEU A 168 -9.31 7.83 12.78
N ARG A 169 -9.39 9.16 12.83
CA ARG A 169 -8.28 10.02 13.29
C ARG A 169 -7.97 9.73 14.75
N ASP A 170 -6.69 9.75 15.14
CA ASP A 170 -6.20 9.46 16.50
C ASP A 170 -6.92 10.20 17.65
N THR A 171 -7.44 11.40 17.39
CA THR A 171 -8.19 12.17 18.38
C THR A 171 -9.52 11.51 18.75
N ASN A 172 -10.17 10.87 17.78
CA ASN A 172 -11.51 10.30 17.89
C ASN A 172 -11.46 8.77 18.02
N SER A 173 -10.44 8.12 17.44
CA SER A 173 -10.31 6.67 17.40
C SER A 173 -10.18 6.03 18.79
N LYS A 174 -9.70 6.78 19.79
CA LYS A 174 -9.63 6.35 21.19
C LYS A 174 -10.99 6.28 21.89
N LYS A 175 -11.96 7.03 21.39
CA LYS A 175 -13.36 7.04 21.87
C LYS A 175 -14.23 6.11 21.02
N LEU A 176 -13.65 5.21 20.24
CA LEU A 176 -14.39 4.34 19.35
C LEU A 176 -14.40 2.92 19.90
N GLY A 177 -15.57 2.27 19.92
CA GLY A 177 -15.64 0.84 20.22
C GLY A 177 -14.78 0.02 19.25
N SER A 178 -14.13 -1.05 19.73
CA SER A 178 -13.22 -1.88 18.92
C SER A 178 -13.88 -2.38 17.63
N GLU A 179 -15.12 -2.83 17.73
CA GLU A 179 -15.91 -3.35 16.60
C GLU A 179 -16.23 -2.25 15.59
N MET A 180 -16.70 -1.09 16.05
CA MET A 180 -16.98 0.04 15.16
C MET A 180 -15.71 0.55 14.49
N LYS A 181 -14.57 0.56 15.20
CA LYS A 181 -13.26 0.88 14.61
C LYS A 181 -12.90 -0.11 13.50
N ALA A 182 -13.05 -1.40 13.74
CA ALA A 182 -12.83 -2.42 12.72
C ALA A 182 -13.79 -2.26 11.52
N GLY A 183 -15.06 -1.94 11.77
CA GLY A 183 -16.06 -1.66 10.74
C GLY A 183 -15.70 -0.47 9.85
N LEU A 184 -15.29 0.65 10.46
CA LEU A 184 -14.82 1.84 9.73
C LEU A 184 -13.52 1.59 8.96
N ILE A 185 -12.59 0.82 9.53
CA ILE A 185 -11.37 0.40 8.84
C ILE A 185 -11.73 -0.41 7.60
N HIS A 186 -12.62 -1.40 7.74
CA HIS A 186 -13.07 -2.21 6.61
C HIS A 186 -13.74 -1.34 5.53
N TYR A 187 -14.57 -0.39 5.95
CA TYR A 187 -15.16 0.59 5.07
C TYR A 187 -14.11 1.40 4.29
N GLY A 188 -13.06 1.87 4.96
CA GLY A 188 -11.92 2.54 4.30
C GLY A 188 -11.19 1.63 3.31
N ILE A 189 -10.98 0.36 3.65
CA ILE A 189 -10.36 -0.63 2.74
C ILE A 189 -11.20 -0.81 1.48
N LEU A 190 -12.53 -0.91 1.58
CA LEU A 190 -13.43 -0.99 0.43
C LEU A 190 -13.32 0.24 -0.49
N ILE A 191 -13.16 1.43 0.08
CA ILE A 191 -12.92 2.66 -0.69
C ILE A 191 -11.61 2.56 -1.48
N THR A 192 -10.51 2.15 -0.83
CA THR A 192 -9.21 2.02 -1.52
C THR A 192 -9.23 0.93 -2.62
N LYS A 193 -9.98 -0.16 -2.40
CA LYS A 193 -10.23 -1.21 -3.41
C LYS A 193 -10.95 -0.65 -4.62
N LEU A 194 -12.04 0.08 -4.41
CA LEU A 194 -12.77 0.74 -5.50
C LEU A 194 -11.90 1.75 -6.24
N GLN A 195 -11.17 2.60 -5.52
CA GLN A 195 -10.24 3.57 -6.10
C GLN A 195 -9.18 2.89 -6.99
N ARG A 196 -8.59 1.78 -6.53
CA ARG A 196 -7.63 0.98 -7.31
C ARG A 196 -8.26 0.44 -8.59
N LEU A 197 -9.47 -0.13 -8.51
CA LEU A 197 -10.19 -0.66 -9.66
C LEU A 197 -10.48 0.44 -10.70
N LEU A 198 -10.87 1.64 -10.25
CA LEU A 198 -11.07 2.79 -11.14
C LEU A 198 -9.77 3.23 -11.81
N ARG A 199 -8.65 3.29 -11.07
CA ARG A 199 -7.33 3.58 -11.66
C ARG A 199 -6.93 2.55 -12.72
N MET A 200 -7.21 1.28 -12.49
CA MET A 200 -6.96 0.22 -13.48
C MET A 200 -7.86 0.37 -14.70
N HIS A 201 -9.15 0.64 -14.51
CA HIS A 201 -10.09 0.89 -15.61
C HIS A 201 -9.63 2.09 -16.46
N ASP A 202 -9.27 3.21 -15.84
CA ASP A 202 -8.78 4.39 -16.56
C ASP A 202 -7.50 4.05 -17.35
N ALA A 203 -6.55 3.32 -16.74
CA ALA A 203 -5.35 2.87 -17.44
C ALA A 203 -5.67 1.97 -18.66
N THR A 204 -6.69 1.10 -18.57
CA THR A 204 -7.13 0.31 -19.73
C THR A 204 -7.71 1.17 -20.85
N LEU A 205 -8.50 2.21 -20.51
CA LEU A 205 -9.09 3.11 -21.50
C LEU A 205 -8.02 3.95 -22.21
N TYR A 206 -6.99 4.38 -21.48
CA TYR A 206 -5.86 5.13 -22.03
C TYR A 206 -4.80 4.26 -22.72
N GLY A 207 -4.90 2.93 -22.63
CA GLY A 207 -3.87 2.01 -23.13
C GLY A 207 -2.54 2.11 -22.38
N ASP A 208 -2.55 2.60 -21.13
CA ASP A 208 -1.35 2.71 -20.29
C ASP A 208 -1.07 1.38 -19.58
N GLU A 209 -0.46 0.47 -20.34
CA GLU A 209 -0.04 -0.84 -19.87
C GLU A 209 0.92 -0.80 -18.68
N ARG A 210 1.68 0.29 -18.50
CA ARG A 210 2.58 0.43 -17.36
C ARG A 210 1.78 0.70 -16.08
N ARG A 211 0.90 1.70 -16.10
CA ARG A 211 0.06 2.03 -14.93
C ARG A 211 -0.87 0.89 -14.55
N LEU A 212 -1.40 0.15 -15.54
CA LEU A 212 -2.24 -1.02 -15.30
C LEU A 212 -1.45 -2.11 -14.54
N ARG A 213 -0.27 -2.47 -15.05
CA ARG A 213 0.61 -3.46 -14.40
C ARG A 213 1.02 -3.04 -12.99
N GLU A 214 1.42 -1.78 -12.81
CA GLU A 214 1.79 -1.26 -11.49
C GLU A 214 0.65 -1.39 -10.49
N ASN A 215 -0.60 -1.08 -10.89
CA ASN A 215 -1.75 -1.26 -10.00
C ASN A 215 -2.10 -2.74 -9.79
N GLN A 216 -1.96 -3.62 -10.79
CA GLN A 216 -2.25 -5.06 -10.65
C GLN A 216 -1.25 -5.77 -9.74
N GLU A 217 0.02 -5.45 -9.87
CA GLU A 217 1.13 -6.11 -9.15
C GLU A 217 1.30 -5.59 -7.72
N LEU A 218 0.73 -4.43 -7.41
CA LEU A 218 0.84 -3.84 -6.09
C LEU A 218 0.16 -4.71 -5.03
N GLN A 219 0.96 -5.31 -4.17
CA GLN A 219 0.53 -5.98 -2.95
C GLN A 219 0.36 -4.96 -1.82
N ALA A 220 -0.63 -4.08 -1.96
CA ALA A 220 -0.98 -3.12 -0.94
C ALA A 220 -1.38 -3.83 0.37
N HIS A 221 -1.16 -3.15 1.49
CA HIS A 221 -1.55 -3.63 2.84
C HIS A 221 -0.90 -4.95 3.28
N SER A 222 0.25 -5.32 2.71
CA SER A 222 0.95 -6.57 3.02
C SER A 222 1.84 -6.51 4.27
N ASN A 223 2.42 -5.35 4.57
CA ASN A 223 3.43 -5.16 5.63
C ASN A 223 3.00 -4.20 6.76
N TRP A 224 1.71 -3.87 6.85
CA TRP A 224 1.17 -3.10 7.97
C TRP A 224 -0.31 -3.45 8.19
N ARG A 225 -0.81 -3.16 9.40
CA ARG A 225 -2.20 -3.34 9.77
C ARG A 225 -2.88 -1.98 9.89
N HIS A 226 -4.05 -1.83 9.30
CA HIS A 226 -4.81 -0.58 9.33
C HIS A 226 -5.28 -0.16 10.73
N ILE A 227 -5.35 -1.11 11.66
CA ILE A 227 -5.75 -0.83 13.04
C ILE A 227 -4.66 -0.10 13.84
N ASP A 228 -3.39 -0.35 13.48
CA ASP A 228 -2.22 0.24 14.12
C ASP A 228 -1.95 1.66 13.59
N HIS A 229 -2.26 1.90 12.30
CA HIS A 229 -2.04 3.17 11.61
C HIS A 229 -3.24 3.58 10.74
N PRO A 230 -4.42 3.86 11.34
CA PRO A 230 -5.62 4.25 10.59
C PRO A 230 -5.44 5.53 9.76
N GLU A 231 -4.55 6.43 10.18
CA GLU A 231 -4.18 7.65 9.48
C GLU A 231 -3.53 7.40 8.11
N TRP A 232 -2.79 6.30 7.94
CA TRP A 232 -2.21 5.93 6.64
C TRP A 232 -3.30 5.48 5.66
N LEU A 233 -4.36 4.83 6.16
CA LEU A 233 -5.52 4.48 5.34
C LEU A 233 -6.27 5.75 4.88
N LEU A 234 -6.43 6.74 5.76
CA LEU A 234 -7.01 8.03 5.38
C LEU A 234 -6.15 8.74 4.32
N LEU A 235 -4.83 8.69 4.46
CA LEU A 235 -3.91 9.26 3.47
C LEU A 235 -4.05 8.59 2.09
N GLU A 236 -4.20 7.27 2.03
CA GLU A 236 -4.46 6.54 0.79
C GLU A 236 -5.76 6.99 0.11
N ILE A 237 -6.83 7.13 0.91
CA ILE A 237 -8.16 7.53 0.44
C ILE A 237 -8.13 8.96 -0.10
N ASP A 238 -7.60 9.91 0.66
CA ASP A 238 -7.58 11.34 0.31
C ASP A 238 -6.75 11.59 -0.96
N ASN A 239 -5.63 10.87 -1.12
CA ASN A 239 -4.74 11.05 -2.26
C ASN A 239 -5.06 10.12 -3.45
N ASN A 240 -6.08 9.27 -3.33
CA ASN A 240 -6.42 8.25 -4.32
C ASN A 240 -5.17 7.47 -4.78
N LEU A 241 -4.42 6.93 -3.82
CA LEU A 241 -3.22 6.11 -4.05
C LEU A 241 -3.18 4.91 -3.10
N LEU A 242 -2.19 4.03 -3.27
CA LEU A 242 -1.90 2.95 -2.33
C LEU A 242 -0.42 3.06 -1.95
N ILE A 243 -0.13 2.95 -0.65
CA ILE A 243 1.23 3.04 -0.14
C ILE A 243 1.96 1.74 -0.51
N ARG A 244 3.14 1.87 -1.10
CA ARG A 244 3.96 0.71 -1.47
C ARG A 244 4.61 0.11 -0.22
N PRO A 245 4.80 -1.22 -0.13
CA PRO A 245 5.40 -1.84 1.06
C PRO A 245 6.73 -1.21 1.48
N GLN A 246 7.65 -0.96 0.54
CA GLN A 246 8.92 -0.30 0.84
C GLN A 246 8.76 1.11 1.43
N GLN A 247 7.73 1.86 1.03
CA GLN A 247 7.46 3.20 1.59
C GLN A 247 7.03 3.11 3.05
N VAL A 248 6.31 2.05 3.43
CA VAL A 248 5.98 1.76 4.84
C VAL A 248 7.24 1.46 5.64
N ASP A 249 8.15 0.64 5.10
CA ASP A 249 9.40 0.29 5.78
C ASP A 249 10.27 1.53 6.01
N VAL A 250 10.36 2.40 4.99
CA VAL A 250 11.05 3.69 5.09
C VAL A 250 10.37 4.61 6.09
N ALA A 251 9.05 4.74 6.06
CA ALA A 251 8.31 5.55 7.02
C ALA A 251 8.57 5.08 8.46
N ARG A 252 8.57 3.77 8.72
CA ARG A 252 8.90 3.20 10.03
C ARG A 252 10.34 3.54 10.45
N ALA A 253 11.30 3.43 9.53
CA ALA A 253 12.70 3.78 9.81
C ALA A 253 12.92 5.27 10.08
N ILE A 254 12.07 6.14 9.53
CA ILE A 254 12.10 7.60 9.78
C ILE A 254 11.44 7.93 11.13
N ILE A 255 10.26 7.38 11.39
CA ILE A 255 9.46 7.68 12.60
C ILE A 255 10.13 7.09 13.85
N SER A 256 10.71 5.89 13.72
CA SER A 256 11.36 5.17 14.82
C SER A 256 12.67 4.53 14.31
N PRO A 257 13.74 5.32 14.15
CA PRO A 257 15.02 4.80 13.68
C PRO A 257 15.60 3.82 14.70
N ALA A 258 16.01 2.64 14.25
CA ALA A 258 16.61 1.62 15.12
C ALA A 258 17.89 2.11 15.83
N SER A 259 18.58 3.11 15.25
CA SER A 259 19.76 3.75 15.82
C SER A 259 19.45 4.81 16.89
N GLY A 260 18.18 5.20 17.07
CA GLY A 260 17.79 6.33 17.94
C GLY A 260 18.39 7.68 17.54
N SER A 261 18.95 7.78 16.34
CA SER A 261 19.70 8.92 15.82
C SER A 261 19.42 9.10 14.33
N ASN A 262 19.81 10.25 13.77
CA ASN A 262 19.60 10.54 12.36
C ASN A 262 20.17 9.44 11.45
N SER A 263 19.37 8.97 10.50
CA SER A 263 19.73 7.92 9.54
C SER A 263 19.57 8.41 8.11
N VAL A 264 20.46 7.98 7.22
CA VAL A 264 20.34 8.19 5.77
C VAL A 264 19.69 6.96 5.15
N LEU A 265 18.60 7.16 4.41
CA LEU A 265 17.92 6.14 3.62
C LEU A 265 18.09 6.45 2.13
N GLN A 266 18.34 5.42 1.33
CA GLN A 266 18.43 5.53 -0.12
C GLN A 266 17.37 4.65 -0.77
N MET A 267 16.54 5.24 -1.62
CA MET A 267 15.53 4.54 -2.41
C MET A 267 15.82 4.68 -3.90
N ASN A 268 15.35 3.72 -4.69
CA ASN A 268 15.38 3.84 -6.14
C ASN A 268 14.40 4.94 -6.57
N MET A 269 14.82 5.76 -7.55
CA MET A 269 13.99 6.85 -8.06
C MET A 269 12.68 6.32 -8.64
N GLY A 270 11.56 6.90 -8.19
CA GLY A 270 10.21 6.53 -8.65
C GLY A 270 9.63 5.27 -8.01
N GLN A 271 10.19 4.81 -6.88
CA GLN A 271 9.61 3.76 -6.04
C GLN A 271 8.99 4.32 -4.76
#